data_AF-A0A7C3H9Y4-F1
#
_entry.id   AF-A0A7C3H9Y4-F1
#
_cell.length_a   1.000
_cell.length_b   1.000
_cell.length_c   1.000
_cell.angle_alpha   90.00
_cell.angle_beta   90.00
_cell.angle_gamma   90.00
#
_symmetry.space_group_name_H-M   'P 1'
#
loop_
_entity.id
_entity.type
_entity.pdbx_description
1 polymer ?
#
loop_
_entity_poly.entity_id
_entity_poly.type
_entity_poly.pdbx_seq_one_letter_code
_entity_poly.pdbx_strand_id
1 'polypeptide(L)'
;MLRLSTDLKKALEAGRLLLVSPFGVGVRRADSQRAERRNRLVVGLASRVLVIHAAPGSATERLVREIKALGKQMEELEALS
;
A
#
# COMPACT_ATOMS: atom_id res chain seq x y z
N MET A 1 9.90 -7.61 -13.79
CA MET A 1 11.07 -7.29 -12.93
C MET A 1 10.90 -5.86 -12.48
N LEU A 2 10.98 -5.58 -11.18
CA LEU A 2 10.86 -4.22 -10.65
C LEU A 2 12.06 -3.39 -11.15
N ARG A 3 11.80 -2.30 -11.87
CA ARG A 3 12.84 -1.33 -12.26
C ARG A 3 12.80 -0.18 -11.29
N LEU A 4 13.87 -0.04 -10.50
CA LEU A 4 14.04 1.07 -9.58
C LEU A 4 14.73 2.23 -10.29
N SER A 5 14.29 3.45 -10.03
CA SER A 5 15.02 4.66 -10.43
C SER A 5 16.37 4.73 -9.71
N THR A 6 17.28 5.56 -10.23
CA THR A 6 18.59 5.76 -9.62
C THR A 6 18.49 6.22 -8.17
N ASP A 7 17.55 7.11 -7.85
CA ASP A 7 17.39 7.63 -6.49
C ASP A 7 16.90 6.57 -5.50
N LEU A 8 16.00 5.68 -5.94
CA LEU A 8 15.55 4.55 -5.11
C LEU A 8 16.68 3.54 -4.86
N LYS A 9 17.56 3.31 -5.84
CA LYS A 9 18.74 2.46 -5.65
C LYS A 9 19.71 3.06 -4.64
N LYS A 10 20.03 4.36 -4.77
CA LYS A 10 20.88 5.08 -3.81
C LYS A 10 20.28 5.05 -2.40
N ALA A 11 18.96 5.15 -2.27
CA ALA A 11 18.28 5.08 -0.98
C ALA A 11 18.36 3.68 -0.35
N LEU A 12 18.26 2.62 -1.16
CA LEU A 12 18.50 1.23 -0.71
C LEU A 12 19.94 1.04 -0.22
N GLU A 13 20.92 1.44 -1.03
CA GLU A 13 22.35 1.32 -0.70
C GLU A 13 22.70 2.10 0.57
N ALA A 14 22.09 3.27 0.76
CA ALA A 14 22.26 4.08 1.96
C ALA A 14 21.45 3.60 3.18
N GLY A 15 20.72 2.47 3.10
CA GLY A 15 19.91 1.94 4.21
C GLY A 15 18.69 2.79 4.59
N ARG A 16 18.29 3.74 3.75
CA ARG A 16 17.14 4.65 3.98
C ARG A 16 15.84 4.14 3.36
N LEU A 17 15.90 3.07 2.56
CA LEU A 17 14.75 2.43 1.94
C LEU A 17 14.77 0.94 2.22
N LEU A 18 13.61 0.39 2.58
CA LEU A 18 13.37 -1.05 2.68
C LEU A 18 12.32 -1.48 1.65
N LEU A 19 12.61 -2.53 0.89
CA LEU A 19 11.64 -3.16 0.00
C LEU A 19 11.05 -4.40 0.68
N VAL A 20 9.74 -4.40 0.86
CA VAL A 20 9.00 -5.51 1.46
C VAL A 20 8.02 -6.08 0.43
N SER A 21 8.00 -7.39 0.29
CA SER A 21 7.06 -8.11 -0.57
C SER A 21 6.41 -9.24 0.23
N PRO A 22 5.07 -9.36 0.24
CA PRO A 22 4.42 -10.52 0.83
C PRO A 22 4.45 -11.75 -0.10
N PHE A 23 5.06 -11.65 -1.28
CA PHE A 23 5.09 -12.69 -2.30
C PHE A 23 6.45 -13.37 -2.37
N GLY A 24 6.43 -14.70 -2.51
CA GLY A 24 7.63 -15.50 -2.74
C GLY A 24 8.23 -15.30 -4.12
N VAL A 25 9.41 -15.92 -4.31
CA VAL A 25 10.15 -15.89 -5.57
C VAL A 25 9.30 -16.54 -6.67
N GLY A 26 9.15 -15.87 -7.81
CA GLY A 26 8.39 -16.39 -8.97
C GLY A 26 7.07 -15.67 -9.26
N VAL A 27 6.52 -14.90 -8.31
CA VAL A 27 5.35 -14.05 -8.57
C VAL A 27 5.78 -12.81 -9.35
N ARG A 28 5.51 -12.78 -10.66
CA ARG A 28 5.97 -11.70 -11.56
C ARG A 28 4.88 -10.74 -12.05
N ARG A 29 3.63 -11.19 -12.13
CA ARG A 29 2.52 -10.39 -12.67
C ARG A 29 1.74 -9.72 -11.55
N ALA A 30 1.45 -8.43 -11.72
CA ALA A 30 0.47 -7.73 -10.92
C ALA A 30 -0.94 -8.14 -11.37
N ASP A 31 -1.82 -8.36 -10.40
CA ASP A 31 -3.26 -8.51 -10.60
C ASP A 31 -3.99 -7.87 -9.40
N SER A 32 -5.32 -7.77 -9.49
CA SER A 32 -6.16 -7.12 -8.47
C SER A 32 -6.03 -7.79 -7.10
N GLN A 33 -6.08 -9.13 -7.03
CA GLN A 33 -5.99 -9.86 -5.77
C GLN A 33 -4.63 -9.67 -5.09
N ARG A 34 -3.53 -9.67 -5.86
CA ARG A 34 -2.19 -9.37 -5.34
C ARG A 34 -2.07 -7.92 -4.90
N ALA A 35 -2.65 -6.98 -5.65
CA ALA A 35 -2.67 -5.58 -5.24
C ALA A 35 -3.37 -5.39 -3.90
N GLU A 36 -4.53 -6.03 -3.69
CA GLU A 36 -5.24 -6.02 -2.41
C GLU A 36 -4.40 -6.61 -1.27
N ARG A 37 -3.80 -7.79 -1.49
CA ARG A 37 -2.97 -8.44 -0.47
C ARG A 37 -1.77 -7.58 -0.08
N ARG A 38 -1.12 -6.92 -1.05
CA ARG A 38 -0.05 -5.95 -0.77
C ARG A 38 -0.58 -4.73 -0.01
N ASN A 39 -1.73 -4.18 -0.38
CA ASN A 39 -2.28 -3.01 0.30
C ASN A 39 -2.65 -3.33 1.76
N ARG A 40 -3.18 -4.53 2.04
CA ARG A 40 -3.40 -5.01 3.42
C ARG A 40 -2.10 -5.12 4.21
N LEU A 41 -0.99 -5.54 3.59
CA LEU A 41 0.32 -5.52 4.25
C LEU A 41 0.73 -4.07 4.61
N VAL A 42 0.57 -3.12 3.69
CA VAL A 42 0.87 -1.70 3.96
C VAL A 42 0.07 -1.18 5.15
N VAL A 43 -1.24 -1.48 5.19
CA VAL A 43 -2.09 -1.15 6.33
C VAL A 43 -1.58 -1.81 7.60
N GLY A 44 -1.23 -3.10 7.57
CA GLY A 44 -0.72 -3.82 8.75
C GLY A 44 0.53 -3.18 9.34
N LEU A 45 1.46 -2.73 8.49
CA LEU A 45 2.74 -2.13 8.90
C LEU A 45 2.62 -0.67 9.35
N ALA A 46 1.64 0.08 8.87
CA ALA A 46 1.51 1.49 9.18
C ALA A 46 1.07 1.72 10.64
N SER A 47 1.55 2.77 11.30
CA SER A 47 0.99 3.19 12.60
C SER A 47 -0.32 3.96 12.43
N ARG A 48 -0.43 4.76 11.37
CA ARG A 48 -1.59 5.57 11.00
C ARG A 48 -1.81 5.49 9.49
N VAL A 49 -3.04 5.62 9.03
CA VAL A 49 -3.37 5.59 7.59
C VAL A 49 -4.04 6.89 7.19
N LEU A 50 -3.52 7.56 6.16
CA LEU A 50 -4.18 8.69 5.51
C LEU A 50 -4.74 8.23 4.17
N VAL A 51 -6.03 8.42 3.96
CA VAL A 51 -6.70 8.15 2.68
C VAL A 51 -7.06 9.46 2.02
N ILE A 52 -6.38 9.75 0.91
CA ILE A 52 -6.59 10.99 0.14
C ILE A 52 -7.90 10.91 -0.67
N HIS A 53 -8.22 9.74 -1.21
CA HIS A 53 -9.43 9.54 -1.98
C HIS A 53 -9.75 8.04 -2.09
N ALA A 54 -11.04 7.70 -2.00
CA ALA A 54 -11.55 6.37 -2.24
C ALA A 54 -12.85 6.45 -3.05
N ALA A 55 -12.78 6.13 -4.34
CA ALA A 55 -13.95 6.17 -5.21
C ALA A 55 -15.00 5.12 -4.77
N PRO A 56 -16.31 5.40 -4.92
CA PRO A 56 -17.36 4.43 -4.64
C PRO A 56 -17.16 3.11 -5.42
N GLY A 57 -17.32 1.98 -4.74
CA GLY A 57 -17.12 0.64 -5.31
C GLY A 57 -15.65 0.24 -5.53
N SER A 58 -14.68 1.11 -5.21
CA SER A 58 -13.27 0.83 -5.43
C SER A 58 -12.69 -0.16 -4.42
N ALA A 59 -11.57 -0.79 -4.79
CA ALA A 59 -10.80 -1.61 -3.85
C ALA A 59 -10.28 -0.80 -2.65
N THR A 60 -9.99 0.50 -2.85
CA THR A 60 -9.57 1.41 -1.77
C THR A 60 -10.72 1.66 -0.79
N GLU A 61 -11.94 1.90 -1.28
CA GLU A 61 -13.11 2.09 -0.42
C GLU A 61 -13.40 0.85 0.43
N ARG A 62 -13.30 -0.36 -0.15
CA ARG A 62 -13.41 -1.59 0.63
C ARG A 62 -12.29 -1.71 1.67
N LEU A 63 -11.05 -1.38 1.33
CA LEU A 63 -9.93 -1.38 2.27
C LEU A 63 -10.16 -0.38 3.42
N VAL A 64 -10.74 0.79 3.15
CA VAL A 64 -11.13 1.77 4.18
C VAL A 64 -12.10 1.13 5.18
N ARG A 65 -13.11 0.39 4.71
CA ARG A 65 -14.03 -0.34 5.60
C ARG A 65 -13.30 -1.38 6.45
N GLU A 66 -12.34 -2.10 5.88
CA GLU A 66 -11.49 -3.06 6.63
C GLU A 66 -10.64 -2.35 7.69
N ILE A 67 -10.02 -1.20 7.37
CA ILE A 67 -9.21 -0.41 8.31
C ILE A 67 -10.07 0.07 9.50
N LYS A 68 -11.28 0.58 9.22
CA LYS A 68 -12.24 1.01 10.25
C LYS A 68 -12.63 -0.15 11.17
N ALA A 69 -12.92 -1.32 10.61
CA ALA A 69 -13.28 -2.51 11.38
C ALA A 69 -12.14 -3.00 12.29
N LEU A 70 -10.89 -2.79 11.89
CA LEU A 70 -9.69 -3.10 12.70
C LEU A 70 -9.44 -2.08 13.84
N GLY A 71 -10.22 -0.99 13.92
CA GLY A 71 -10.01 0.07 14.91
C GLY A 71 -8.70 0.84 14.75
N LYS A 72 -8.10 0.80 13.55
CA LYS A 72 -6.80 1.43 13.30
C LYS A 72 -6.96 2.94 13.13
N GLN A 73 -6.00 3.71 13.64
CA GLN A 73 -5.99 5.16 13.46
C GLN A 73 -5.93 5.54 11.97
N MET A 74 -6.96 6.24 11.51
CA MET A 74 -7.12 6.61 10.11
C MET A 74 -7.73 8.00 9.96
N GLU A 75 -7.26 8.73 8.96
CA GLU A 75 -7.82 10.01 8.53
C GLU A 75 -8.21 9.93 7.04
N GLU A 76 -9.34 10.52 6.71
CA GLU A 76 -9.83 10.66 5.34
C GLU A 76 -9.78 12.14 4.97
N LEU A 77 -9.08 12.46 3.89
CA LEU A 77 -9.04 13.82 3.35
C LEU A 77 -10.09 13.92 2.25
N GLU A 78 -11.11 14.74 2.43
CA GLU A 78 -12.03 15.10 1.34
C GLU A 78 -11.35 16.10 0.40
N ALA A 79 -10.42 15.62 -0.42
CA ALA A 79 -9.80 16.44 -1.45
C ALA A 79 -10.57 16.31 -2.77
N LEU A 80 -11.44 17.30 -3.03
CA LEU A 80 -12.03 17.68 -4.33
C LEU A 80 -12.85 16.58 -5.04
N SER A 81 -14.12 16.45 -4.64
CA SER A 81 -15.19 15.89 -5.48
C SER A 81 -15.95 17.00 -6.17
#